data_AF-A0A6L5Y0C4-F1
#
_entry.id   AF-A0A6L5Y0C4-F1
#
_cell.length_a   1.000
_cell.length_b   1.000
_cell.length_c   1.000
_cell.angle_alpha   90.00
_cell.angle_beta   90.00
_cell.angle_gamma   90.00
#
_symmetry.space_group_name_H-M   'P 1'
#
loop_
_entity.id
_entity.type
_entity.pdbx_description
1 polymer ?
#
loop_
_entity_poly.entity_id
_entity_poly.type
_entity_poly.pdbx_seq_one_letter_code
_entity_poly.pdbx_strand_id
1 'polypeptide(L)'
;MRVDAYNQITQIYQTTNAKVKSTNKKEKASDSLELSQTGKDYQIAKQAAKDAPDIREDKVNQLKEQLKSGTYQVTGEEFAEKILERYFNSII
;
A
#
# COMPACT_ATOMS: atom_id res chain seq x y z
N MET A 1 24.58 -12.85 74.21
CA MET A 1 23.62 -12.51 73.14
C MET A 1 24.07 -11.22 72.47
N ARG A 2 24.57 -11.30 71.23
CA ARG A 2 24.74 -10.13 70.35
C ARG A 2 24.19 -10.53 68.99
N VAL A 3 23.38 -9.64 68.44
CA VAL A 3 22.20 -9.94 67.61
C VAL A 3 22.56 -9.80 66.13
N ASP A 4 23.60 -10.51 65.68
CA ASP A 4 24.12 -10.32 64.31
C ASP A 4 23.37 -11.17 63.26
N ALA A 5 22.58 -12.15 63.70
CA ALA A 5 21.77 -12.98 62.81
C ALA A 5 20.52 -12.26 62.26
N TYR A 6 20.07 -11.17 62.89
CA TYR A 6 18.83 -10.51 62.50
C TYR A 6 18.99 -9.56 61.30
N ASN A 7 20.22 -9.08 61.05
CA ASN A 7 20.51 -8.20 59.91
C ASN A 7 20.69 -8.95 58.58
N GLN A 8 20.98 -10.26 58.62
CA GLN A 8 21.03 -11.06 57.38
C GLN A 8 19.62 -11.30 56.82
N ILE A 9 18.61 -11.40 57.69
CA ILE A 9 17.23 -11.68 57.28
C ILE A 9 16.60 -10.44 56.63
N THR A 10 16.94 -9.24 57.11
CA THR A 10 16.44 -7.97 56.52
C THR A 10 17.03 -7.69 55.14
N GLN A 11 18.24 -8.17 54.83
CA GLN A 11 18.81 -8.10 53.47
C GLN A 11 18.05 -8.97 52.47
N ILE A 12 17.55 -10.14 52.88
CA ILE A 12 16.77 -11.03 52.00
C ILE A 12 15.45 -10.35 51.60
N TYR A 13 14.79 -9.65 52.52
CA TYR A 13 13.57 -8.88 52.22
C TYR A 13 13.84 -7.57 51.43
N GLN A 14 15.03 -6.99 51.49
CA GLN A 14 15.38 -5.82 50.66
C GLN A 14 15.75 -6.20 49.21
N THR A 15 16.21 -7.43 48.97
CA THR A 15 16.56 -7.89 47.60
C THR A 15 15.36 -8.18 46.71
N THR A 16 14.14 -8.23 47.26
CA THR A 16 12.90 -8.46 46.49
C THR A 16 12.37 -7.21 45.78
N ASN A 17 12.98 -6.03 46.00
CA ASN A 17 12.67 -4.79 45.29
C ASN A 17 13.82 -4.29 44.40
N ALA A 18 14.65 -5.21 43.89
CA ALA A 18 15.52 -4.89 42.77
C ALA A 18 14.63 -4.67 41.54
N LYS A 19 14.26 -3.40 41.29
CA LYS A 19 13.72 -2.93 40.01
C LYS A 19 14.50 -3.65 38.91
N VAL A 20 13.82 -4.53 38.18
CA VAL A 20 14.32 -5.08 36.93
C VAL A 20 14.63 -3.85 36.09
N LYS A 21 15.91 -3.46 36.07
CA LYS A 21 16.42 -2.53 35.07
C LYS A 21 16.01 -3.16 33.77
N SER A 22 15.04 -2.55 33.10
CA SER A 22 14.75 -2.86 31.71
C SER A 22 16.11 -2.85 31.03
N THR A 23 16.61 -4.05 30.75
CA THR A 23 17.75 -4.19 29.86
C THR A 23 17.24 -3.56 28.60
N ASN A 24 17.69 -2.35 28.31
CA ASN A 24 17.52 -1.72 27.01
C ASN A 24 18.01 -2.78 26.03
N LYS A 25 17.05 -3.53 25.50
CA LYS A 25 17.27 -4.50 24.45
C LYS A 25 17.76 -3.60 23.35
N LYS A 26 19.08 -3.55 23.14
CA LYS A 26 19.66 -2.88 21.99
C LYS A 26 18.86 -3.44 20.83
N GLU A 27 17.96 -2.64 20.29
CA GLU A 27 17.25 -3.00 19.08
C GLU A 27 18.36 -3.30 18.10
N LYS A 28 18.48 -4.57 17.70
CA LYS A 28 19.40 -4.96 16.65
C LYS A 28 19.02 -4.03 15.50
N ALA A 29 19.97 -3.21 15.04
CA ALA A 29 19.77 -2.36 13.89
C ALA A 29 19.18 -3.25 12.79
N SER A 30 17.90 -3.05 12.51
CA SER A 30 17.20 -3.80 11.48
C SER A 30 17.62 -3.19 10.16
N ASP A 31 18.02 -4.03 9.21
CA ASP A 31 18.26 -3.58 7.85
C ASP A 31 16.97 -2.92 7.32
N SER A 32 17.06 -1.64 6.99
CA SER A 32 15.95 -0.89 6.41
C SER A 32 16.10 -0.87 4.89
N LEU A 33 15.10 -1.38 4.19
CA LEU A 33 15.03 -1.28 2.73
C LEU A 33 14.21 -0.04 2.37
N GLU A 34 14.85 0.98 1.81
CA GLU A 34 14.17 2.15 1.29
C GLU A 34 13.88 1.97 -0.20
N LEU A 35 12.60 1.78 -0.55
CA LEU A 35 12.17 1.82 -1.94
C LEU A 35 12.02 3.27 -2.40
N SER A 36 12.53 3.57 -3.59
CA SER A 36 12.36 4.89 -4.21
C SER A 36 10.89 5.26 -4.30
N GLN A 37 10.57 6.55 -4.16
CA GLN A 37 9.20 7.03 -4.24
C GLN A 37 8.52 6.59 -5.56
N THR A 38 9.24 6.72 -6.68
CA THR A 38 8.80 6.25 -7.99
C THR A 38 8.49 4.76 -8.03
N GLY A 39 9.29 3.92 -7.35
CA GLY A 39 9.05 2.48 -7.27
C GLY A 39 7.78 2.14 -6.50
N LYS A 40 7.50 2.88 -5.42
CA LYS A 40 6.24 2.76 -4.65
C LYS A 40 5.05 3.18 -5.51
N ASP A 41 5.14 4.32 -6.17
CA ASP A 41 4.08 4.85 -7.02
C ASP A 41 3.77 3.89 -8.18
N TYR A 42 4.81 3.31 -8.79
CA TYR A 42 4.64 2.31 -9.85
C TYR A 42 3.91 1.05 -9.36
N GLN A 43 4.24 0.53 -8.18
CA GLN A 43 3.55 -0.64 -7.63
C GLN A 43 2.07 -0.36 -7.37
N ILE A 44 1.76 0.82 -6.82
CA ILE A 44 0.39 1.27 -6.57
C ILE A 44 -0.37 1.41 -7.89
N ALA A 45 0.21 2.09 -8.88
CA ALA A 45 -0.40 2.26 -10.20
C ALA A 45 -0.62 0.93 -10.91
N LYS A 46 0.33 -0.01 -10.80
CA LYS A 46 0.21 -1.35 -11.39
C LYS A 46 -0.90 -2.17 -10.71
N GLN A 47 -1.05 -2.05 -9.40
CA GLN A 47 -2.12 -2.71 -8.66
C GLN A 47 -3.48 -2.11 -9.06
N ALA A 48 -3.60 -0.78 -9.07
CA ALA A 48 -4.80 -0.08 -9.48
C ALA A 48 -5.20 -0.42 -10.93
N ALA A 49 -4.24 -0.56 -11.85
CA ALA A 49 -4.50 -0.95 -13.23
C ALA A 49 -5.00 -2.39 -13.37
N LYS A 50 -4.60 -3.30 -12.47
CA LYS A 50 -5.09 -4.69 -12.44
C LYS A 50 -6.47 -4.80 -11.82
N ASP A 51 -6.74 -4.01 -10.78
CA ASP A 51 -8.02 -4.02 -10.07
C ASP A 51 -9.09 -3.23 -10.81
N ALA A 52 -8.70 -2.44 -11.82
CA ALA A 52 -9.63 -1.73 -12.69
C ALA A 52 -10.54 -2.73 -13.43
N PRO A 53 -11.85 -2.46 -13.50
CA PRO A 53 -12.78 -3.36 -14.17
C PRO A 53 -12.51 -3.41 -15.67
N ASP A 54 -12.62 -4.60 -16.25
CA ASP A 54 -12.49 -4.83 -17.70
C ASP A 54 -13.48 -3.97 -18.50
N ILE A 55 -14.67 -3.74 -17.93
CA ILE A 55 -15.73 -2.94 -18.55
C ILE A 55 -15.92 -1.64 -17.75
N ARG A 56 -15.80 -0.51 -18.45
CA ARG A 56 -16.15 0.81 -17.94
C ARG A 56 -17.64 1.09 -18.12
N GLU A 57 -18.45 0.60 -17.18
CA GLU A 57 -19.91 0.70 -17.23
C GLU A 57 -20.40 2.14 -17.30
N ASP A 58 -19.72 3.05 -16.59
CA ASP A 58 -19.95 4.50 -16.62
C ASP A 58 -19.88 5.06 -18.04
N LYS A 59 -18.81 4.77 -18.78
CA LYS A 59 -18.64 5.21 -20.17
C LYS A 59 -19.68 4.58 -21.09
N VAL A 60 -19.98 3.30 -20.89
CA VAL A 60 -20.99 2.59 -21.69
C VAL A 60 -22.37 3.22 -21.50
N ASN A 61 -22.74 3.54 -20.25
CA ASN A 61 -24.02 4.15 -19.95
C ASN A 61 -24.13 5.56 -20.52
N GLN A 62 -23.07 6.37 -20.41
CA GLN A 62 -23.01 7.69 -21.03
C GLN A 62 -23.22 7.63 -22.55
N LEU A 63 -22.54 6.71 -23.25
CA LEU A 63 -22.71 6.54 -24.70
C LEU A 63 -24.12 6.06 -25.06
N LYS A 64 -24.71 5.16 -24.27
CA LYS A 64 -26.10 4.72 -24.46
C LYS A 64 -27.08 5.88 -24.32
N GLU A 65 -26.86 6.78 -23.37
CA GLU A 65 -27.67 7.98 -23.19
C GLU A 65 -27.56 8.91 -24.39
N GLN A 66 -26.34 9.20 -24.85
CA GLN A 66 -26.09 10.02 -26.04
C GLN A 66 -26.75 9.43 -27.29
N LEU A 67 -26.73 8.10 -27.43
CA LEU A 67 -27.40 7.41 -28.52
C LEU A 67 -28.92 7.56 -28.44
N LYS A 68 -29.50 7.42 -27.23
CA LYS A 68 -30.95 7.62 -26.99
C LYS A 68 -31.39 9.05 -27.23
N SER A 69 -30.58 10.04 -26.84
CA SER A 69 -30.86 11.46 -27.08
C SER A 69 -30.55 11.91 -28.51
N GLY A 70 -30.00 11.03 -29.36
CA GLY A 70 -29.61 11.35 -30.74
C GLY A 70 -28.42 12.32 -30.84
N THR A 71 -27.68 12.54 -29.75
CA THR A 71 -26.53 13.45 -29.68
C THR A 71 -25.20 12.73 -29.88
N TYR A 72 -25.22 11.41 -30.05
CA TYR A 72 -24.05 10.65 -30.47
C TYR A 72 -23.81 10.86 -31.97
N GLN A 73 -22.80 11.66 -32.30
CA GLN A 73 -22.45 11.99 -33.67
C GLN A 73 -20.99 11.60 -33.94
N VAL A 74 -20.78 10.75 -34.94
CA VAL A 74 -19.44 10.34 -35.38
C VAL A 74 -19.21 10.93 -36.76
N THR A 75 -18.13 11.68 -36.91
CA THR A 75 -17.71 12.23 -38.18
C THR A 75 -16.99 11.18 -39.03
N GLY A 76 -16.94 11.39 -40.35
CA GLY A 76 -16.19 10.49 -41.24
C GLY A 76 -14.69 10.46 -40.94
N GLU A 77 -14.14 11.56 -40.44
CA GLU A 77 -12.74 11.68 -40.03
C GLU A 77 -12.44 10.83 -38.80
N GLU A 78 -13.22 10.98 -37.72
CA GLU A 78 -13.07 10.16 -36.50
C GLU A 78 -13.20 8.67 -36.78
N PHE A 79 -14.10 8.30 -37.70
CA PHE A 79 -14.25 6.91 -38.12
C PHE A 79 -13.00 6.39 -38.86
N ALA A 80 -12.49 7.15 -39.82
CA ALA A 80 -11.29 6.78 -40.57
C ALA A 80 -10.04 6.69 -39.66
N GLU A 81 -9.90 7.62 -38.72
CA GLU A 81 -8.81 7.60 -37.74
C GLU A 81 -8.83 6.30 -36.92
N LYS A 82 -10.00 5.88 -36.42
CA LYS A 82 -10.12 4.64 -35.63
C LYS A 82 -9.83 3.38 -36.46
N ILE A 83 -10.15 3.38 -37.75
CA ILE A 83 -9.78 2.28 -38.65
C ILE A 83 -8.25 2.19 -38.78
N LEU A 84 -7.60 3.32 -39.06
CA LEU A 84 -6.15 3.36 -39.22
C LEU A 84 -5.43 3.00 -37.93
N GLU A 85 -5.85 3.55 -36.79
CA GLU A 85 -5.31 3.21 -35.47
C GLU A 85 -5.39 1.70 -35.21
N ARG A 86 -6.53 1.07 -35.50
CA ARG A 86 -6.70 -0.37 -35.33
C ARG A 86 -5.81 -1.17 -36.29
N TYR A 87 -5.68 -0.74 -37.54
CA TYR A 87 -4.82 -1.38 -38.54
C TYR A 87 -3.35 -1.38 -38.07
N PHE A 88 -2.82 -0.22 -37.68
CA PHE A 88 -1.44 -0.10 -37.23
C PHE A 88 -1.16 -0.82 -35.91
N ASN A 89 -2.07 -0.75 -34.94
CA ASN A 89 -1.95 -1.48 -33.67
C ASN A 89 -2.07 -3.01 -33.82
N SER A 90 -2.60 -3.51 -34.94
CA SER A 90 -2.72 -4.96 -35.19
C SER A 90 -1.53 -5.58 -35.91
N ILE A 91 -0.71 -4.73 -36.54
CA ILE A 91 0.45 -5.16 -37.35
C ILE A 91 1.76 -5.07 -36.56
N ILE A 92 1.79 -4.23 -35.53
CA ILE A 92 2.89 -4.09 -34.56
C ILE A 92 2.57 -4.94 -33.34
#